data_AF-W6MEK5-F1
#
_entry.id   AF-W6MEK5-F1
#
_cell.length_a   1.000
_cell.length_b   1.000
_cell.length_c   1.000
_cell.angle_alpha   90.00
_cell.angle_beta   90.00
_cell.angle_gamma   90.00
#
_symmetry.space_group_name_H-M   'P 1'
#
loop_
_entity.id
_entity.type
_entity.pdbx_description
1 polymer ?
#
loop_
_entity_poly.entity_id
_entity_poly.type
_entity_poly.pdbx_seq_one_letter_code
_entity_poly.pdbx_strand_id
1 'polypeptide(L)'
;MSVAKVACHISDRMPILRASELLDQRQEAVKRLHGGSALSETQFRVLFWPLLLAFAESVQTLPKGEPGQRLILDLRLQRAERVLRRRRGVILPPGADSEQVARAEDLWTYAVFSIALLRQLAREMDFWKITLWSAHDQPLGCWAPHKAAKGLAWVKEAQFYRLERATLSRGDWTPLMVGALMPQAALNWLWREPEVFDVWQKALSRPDLPEWIQPLFLD
;
A
#
# COMPACT_ATOMS: atom_id res chain seq x y z
N MET A 1 -14.45 28.55 30.10
CA MET A 1 -13.52 27.78 29.25
C MET A 1 -13.04 26.57 30.03
N SER A 2 -13.63 25.41 29.79
CA SER A 2 -13.18 24.15 30.39
C SER A 2 -12.81 23.20 29.26
N VAL A 3 -11.51 22.98 29.07
CA VAL A 3 -11.00 21.97 28.15
C VAL A 3 -11.25 20.64 28.84
N ALA A 4 -12.29 19.92 28.41
CA ALA A 4 -12.49 18.54 28.81
C ALA A 4 -11.25 17.75 28.36
N LYS A 5 -10.35 17.46 29.30
CA LYS A 5 -9.39 16.36 29.18
C LYS A 5 -10.23 15.10 29.02
N VAL A 6 -10.43 14.65 27.78
CA VAL A 6 -10.86 13.29 27.51
C VAL A 6 -9.79 12.40 28.12
N ALA A 7 -10.06 11.87 29.31
CA ALA A 7 -9.24 10.84 29.93
C ALA A 7 -9.23 9.66 28.95
N CYS A 8 -8.10 9.45 28.28
CA CYS A 8 -7.90 8.33 27.38
C CYS A 8 -7.46 7.14 28.23
N HIS A 9 -8.21 6.05 28.21
CA HIS A 9 -7.71 4.78 28.75
C HIS A 9 -6.64 4.22 27.79
N ILE A 10 -5.57 3.67 28.36
CA ILE A 10 -4.49 3.00 27.61
C ILE A 10 -5.03 1.81 26.78
N SER A 11 -6.18 1.26 27.17
CA SER A 11 -6.86 0.11 26.54
C SER A 11 -7.21 0.29 25.06
N ASP A 12 -7.34 1.53 24.58
CA ASP A 12 -7.83 1.82 23.22
C ASP A 12 -6.68 2.07 22.23
N ARG A 13 -5.44 1.76 22.61
CA ARG A 13 -4.25 1.99 21.80
C ARG A 13 -3.72 0.70 21.21
N MET A 14 -3.38 0.77 19.94
CA MET A 14 -2.87 -0.35 19.17
C MET A 14 -1.34 -0.24 19.11
N PRO A 15 -0.60 -1.34 19.28
CA PRO A 15 0.84 -1.34 19.10
C PRO A 15 1.18 -1.08 17.63
N ILE A 16 2.25 -0.33 17.38
CA ILE A 16 2.86 -0.25 16.05
C ILE A 16 3.66 -1.54 15.85
N LEU A 17 3.28 -2.32 14.84
CA LEU A 17 3.86 -3.61 14.53
C LEU A 17 4.93 -3.49 13.46
N ARG A 18 5.88 -4.43 13.46
CA ARG A 18 6.88 -4.54 12.40
C ARG A 18 6.25 -5.10 11.13
N ALA A 19 6.80 -4.74 9.97
CA ALA A 19 6.37 -5.30 8.68
C ALA A 19 6.31 -6.83 8.67
N SER A 20 7.36 -7.47 9.20
CA SER A 20 7.47 -8.92 9.24
C SER A 20 6.35 -9.56 10.08
N GLU A 21 6.05 -9.00 11.25
CA GLU A 21 4.98 -9.50 12.12
C GLU A 21 3.61 -9.42 11.44
N LEU A 22 3.35 -8.32 10.73
CA LEU A 22 2.11 -8.12 9.97
C LEU A 22 2.00 -9.13 8.82
N LEU A 23 3.08 -9.34 8.07
CA LEU A 23 3.09 -10.25 6.92
C LEU A 23 3.18 -11.73 7.31
N ASP A 24 3.76 -12.06 8.46
CA ASP A 24 3.85 -13.43 8.99
C ASP A 24 2.46 -13.98 9.32
N GLN A 25 1.58 -13.13 9.85
CA GLN A 25 0.15 -13.46 10.02
C GLN A 25 -0.59 -13.70 8.69
N ARG A 26 0.04 -13.36 7.57
CA ARG A 26 -0.53 -13.36 6.21
C ARG A 26 0.31 -14.17 5.23
N GLN A 27 1.11 -15.13 5.72
CA GLN A 27 2.04 -15.93 4.90
C GLN A 27 1.35 -16.61 3.73
N GLU A 28 0.13 -17.13 3.91
CA GLU A 28 -0.60 -17.77 2.81
C GLU A 28 -0.98 -16.80 1.70
N ALA A 29 -1.31 -15.54 2.04
CA ALA A 29 -1.55 -14.51 1.03
C ALA A 29 -0.25 -14.14 0.30
N VAL A 30 0.86 -14.00 1.04
CA VAL A 30 2.18 -13.72 0.45
C VAL A 30 2.62 -14.86 -0.50
N LYS A 31 2.43 -16.13 -0.12
CA LYS A 31 2.72 -17.28 -0.98
C LYS A 31 1.90 -17.25 -2.26
N ARG A 32 0.61 -16.91 -2.19
CA ARG A 32 -0.24 -16.76 -3.38
C ARG A 32 0.17 -15.59 -4.27
N LEU A 33 0.63 -14.49 -3.69
CA LEU A 33 1.20 -13.37 -4.45
C LEU A 33 2.49 -13.76 -5.17
N HIS A 34 3.40 -14.46 -4.50
CA HIS A 34 4.64 -14.96 -5.11
C HIS A 34 4.35 -15.96 -6.23
N GLY A 35 3.50 -16.95 -5.98
CA GLY A 35 3.04 -17.85 -7.05
C GLY A 35 2.44 -17.03 -8.19
N GLY A 36 1.55 -16.09 -7.86
CA GLY A 36 0.85 -15.16 -8.75
C GLY A 36 1.77 -14.40 -9.72
N SER A 37 2.92 -13.91 -9.23
CA SER A 37 3.85 -13.11 -10.03
C SER A 37 4.64 -13.91 -11.06
N ALA A 38 4.72 -15.24 -10.92
CA ALA A 38 5.49 -16.13 -11.81
C ALA A 38 6.99 -15.79 -11.94
N LEU A 39 7.53 -15.02 -10.99
CA LEU A 39 8.93 -14.63 -10.92
C LEU A 39 9.74 -15.63 -10.10
N SER A 40 11.06 -15.60 -10.24
CA SER A 40 11.95 -16.30 -9.32
C SER A 40 11.86 -15.72 -7.90
N GLU A 41 12.16 -16.54 -6.89
CA GLU A 41 12.24 -16.10 -5.48
C GLU A 41 13.15 -14.88 -5.31
N THR A 42 14.29 -14.85 -6.01
CA THR A 42 15.24 -13.74 -5.97
C THR A 42 14.61 -12.45 -6.49
N GLN A 43 13.94 -12.49 -7.65
CA GLN A 43 13.27 -11.31 -8.21
C GLN A 43 12.12 -10.85 -7.30
N PHE A 44 11.33 -11.79 -6.78
CA PHE A 44 10.26 -11.47 -5.84
C PHE A 44 10.79 -10.76 -4.59
N ARG A 45 11.89 -11.26 -4.01
CA ARG A 45 12.54 -10.64 -2.84
C ARG A 45 13.12 -9.26 -3.10
N VAL A 46 13.60 -8.98 -4.31
CA VAL A 46 14.19 -7.68 -4.65
C VAL A 46 13.11 -6.65 -5.01
N LEU A 47 12.03 -7.09 -5.66
CA LEU A 47 11.06 -6.17 -6.27
C LEU A 47 9.75 -6.09 -5.49
N PHE A 48 9.15 -7.23 -5.13
CA PHE A 48 7.81 -7.28 -4.52
C PHE A 48 7.89 -7.17 -3.01
N TRP A 49 8.80 -7.93 -2.40
CA TRP A 49 8.91 -8.03 -0.94
C TRP A 49 9.16 -6.67 -0.25
N PRO A 50 10.05 -5.79 -0.74
CA PRO A 50 10.28 -4.52 -0.05
C PRO A 50 9.07 -3.59 -0.13
N LEU A 51 8.29 -3.66 -1.23
CA LEU A 51 7.03 -2.92 -1.32
C LEU A 51 5.98 -3.49 -0.35
N LEU A 52 5.88 -4.81 -0.22
CA LEU A 52 4.97 -5.45 0.74
C LEU A 52 5.30 -5.04 2.19
N LEU A 53 6.59 -5.02 2.54
CA LEU A 53 7.04 -4.60 3.87
C LEU A 53 6.68 -3.13 4.15
N ALA A 54 7.05 -2.23 3.24
CA ALA A 54 6.76 -0.80 3.36
C ALA A 54 5.26 -0.53 3.41
N PHE A 55 4.50 -1.21 2.55
CA PHE A 55 3.04 -1.11 2.53
C PHE A 55 2.44 -1.57 3.87
N ALA A 56 2.81 -2.75 4.37
CA ALA A 56 2.33 -3.28 5.65
C ALA A 56 2.64 -2.32 6.82
N GLU A 57 3.86 -1.80 6.91
CA GLU A 57 4.22 -0.80 7.94
C GLU A 57 3.44 0.50 7.83
N SER A 58 3.11 0.92 6.62
CA SER A 58 2.36 2.15 6.39
C SER A 58 0.90 2.04 6.83
N VAL A 59 0.26 0.90 6.57
CA VAL A 59 -1.17 0.69 6.85
C VAL A 59 -1.43 -0.02 8.17
N GLN A 60 -0.42 -0.62 8.81
CA GLN A 60 -0.56 -1.32 10.09
C GLN A 60 -1.79 -2.23 10.11
N THR A 61 -2.58 -2.18 11.19
CA THR A 61 -3.91 -2.81 11.25
C THR A 61 -5.01 -1.76 11.14
N LEU A 62 -4.86 -0.79 10.22
CA LEU A 62 -5.92 0.18 9.92
C LEU A 62 -7.10 -0.54 9.24
N PRO A 63 -8.33 -0.41 9.77
CA PRO A 63 -9.53 -0.89 9.10
C PRO A 63 -9.90 0.04 7.92
N LYS A 64 -10.50 -0.54 6.88
CA LYS A 64 -11.01 0.23 5.74
C LYS A 64 -12.40 0.78 6.06
N GLY A 65 -12.48 1.94 6.73
CA GLY A 65 -13.72 2.46 7.31
C GLY A 65 -13.84 2.06 8.78
N GLU A 66 -15.03 2.07 9.37
CA GLU A 66 -15.25 1.92 10.82
C GLU A 66 -14.59 0.67 11.46
N PRO A 67 -14.27 0.68 12.77
CA PRO A 67 -13.64 -0.45 13.45
C PRO A 67 -14.51 -1.70 13.40
N GLY A 68 -13.87 -2.87 13.23
CA GLY A 68 -14.55 -4.15 12.98
C GLY A 68 -14.72 -4.49 11.50
N GLN A 69 -14.44 -3.55 10.60
CA GLN A 69 -14.31 -3.83 9.17
C GLN A 69 -12.95 -4.47 8.85
N ARG A 70 -12.84 -5.08 7.65
CA ARG A 70 -11.61 -5.71 7.19
C ARG A 70 -10.46 -4.70 7.11
N LEU A 71 -9.25 -5.15 7.43
CA LEU A 71 -8.05 -4.31 7.40
C LEU A 71 -7.68 -3.92 5.97
N ILE A 72 -7.18 -2.69 5.80
CA ILE A 72 -6.67 -2.20 4.51
C ILE A 72 -5.61 -3.17 3.96
N LEU A 73 -4.71 -3.66 4.83
CA LEU A 73 -3.69 -4.63 4.44
C LEU A 73 -4.29 -5.88 3.78
N ASP A 74 -5.26 -6.53 4.45
CA ASP A 74 -5.87 -7.77 3.97
C ASP A 74 -6.60 -7.56 2.64
N LEU A 75 -7.33 -6.45 2.53
CA LEU A 75 -8.06 -6.09 1.31
C LEU A 75 -7.12 -5.85 0.12
N ARG A 76 -5.99 -5.19 0.36
CA ARG A 76 -5.03 -4.85 -0.68
C ARG A 76 -4.22 -6.06 -1.12
N LEU A 77 -3.84 -6.94 -0.21
CA LEU A 77 -3.24 -8.23 -0.57
C LEU A 77 -4.21 -9.09 -1.39
N GLN A 78 -5.48 -9.19 -0.98
CA GLN A 78 -6.50 -9.93 -1.74
C GLN A 78 -6.73 -9.32 -3.14
N ARG A 79 -6.77 -7.99 -3.25
CA ARG A 79 -6.87 -7.31 -4.55
C ARG A 79 -5.66 -7.61 -5.43
N ALA A 80 -4.45 -7.49 -4.90
CA ALA A 80 -3.22 -7.78 -5.63
C ALA A 80 -3.19 -9.24 -6.13
N GLU A 81 -3.64 -10.19 -5.31
CA GLU A 81 -3.75 -11.59 -5.70
C GLU A 81 -4.72 -11.79 -6.88
N ARG A 82 -5.91 -11.19 -6.83
CA ARG A 82 -6.90 -11.25 -7.93
C ARG A 82 -6.36 -10.62 -9.20
N VAL A 83 -5.71 -9.46 -9.08
CA VAL A 83 -5.10 -8.74 -10.21
C VAL A 83 -4.02 -9.60 -10.88
N LEU A 84 -3.09 -10.17 -10.10
CA LEU A 84 -2.05 -11.06 -10.63
C LEU A 84 -2.63 -12.30 -11.30
N ARG A 85 -3.69 -12.89 -10.71
CA ARG A 85 -4.36 -14.05 -11.30
C ARG A 85 -4.98 -13.73 -12.66
N ARG A 86 -5.68 -12.59 -12.78
CA ARG A 86 -6.28 -12.14 -14.04
C ARG A 86 -5.21 -11.74 -15.06
N ARG A 87 -4.13 -11.12 -14.59
CA ARG A 87 -3.00 -10.70 -15.43
C ARG A 87 -2.45 -11.85 -16.28
N ARG A 88 -2.35 -13.06 -15.73
CA ARG A 88 -1.86 -14.24 -16.47
C ARG A 88 -2.69 -14.60 -17.71
N GLY A 89 -3.95 -14.20 -17.76
CA GLY A 89 -4.86 -14.47 -18.86
C GLY A 89 -4.89 -13.37 -19.93
N VAL A 90 -4.09 -12.31 -19.80
CA VAL A 90 -4.11 -11.18 -20.73
C VAL A 90 -2.71 -10.77 -21.18
N ILE A 91 -2.62 -10.38 -22.45
CA ILE A 91 -1.42 -9.77 -23.02
C ILE A 91 -1.50 -8.26 -22.80
N LEU A 92 -0.50 -7.66 -22.14
CA LEU A 92 -0.40 -6.21 -22.02
C LEU A 92 0.92 -5.68 -22.62
N PRO A 93 0.88 -4.50 -23.27
CA PRO A 93 -0.34 -3.76 -23.60
C PRO A 93 -1.09 -4.46 -24.77
N PRO A 94 -2.42 -4.29 -24.89
CA PRO A 94 -3.17 -4.89 -25.99
C PRO A 94 -2.66 -4.39 -27.34
N GLY A 95 -2.48 -5.30 -28.30
CA GLY A 95 -2.06 -4.96 -29.66
C GLY A 95 -0.56 -4.65 -29.82
N ALA A 96 0.25 -4.79 -28.77
CA ALA A 96 1.70 -4.74 -28.89
C ALA A 96 2.25 -5.95 -29.67
N ASP A 97 3.42 -5.77 -30.30
CA ASP A 97 4.10 -6.86 -30.95
C ASP A 97 4.61 -7.90 -29.93
N SER A 98 4.88 -9.13 -30.38
CA SER A 98 5.29 -10.23 -29.51
C SER A 98 6.62 -9.98 -28.78
N GLU A 99 7.51 -9.18 -29.38
CA GLU A 99 8.83 -8.88 -28.81
C GLU A 99 8.72 -7.88 -27.65
N GLN A 100 7.93 -6.82 -27.83
CA GLN A 100 7.57 -5.84 -26.81
C GLN A 100 6.83 -6.50 -25.64
N VAL A 101 5.89 -7.39 -25.93
CA VAL A 101 5.15 -8.15 -24.91
C VAL A 101 6.10 -8.99 -24.07
N ALA A 102 6.95 -9.79 -24.71
CA ALA A 102 7.90 -10.66 -24.00
C ALA A 102 8.92 -9.86 -23.18
N ARG A 103 9.39 -8.72 -23.70
CA ARG A 103 10.37 -7.85 -23.03
C ARG A 103 9.82 -7.22 -21.76
N ALA A 104 8.55 -6.83 -21.74
CA ALA A 104 7.94 -6.07 -20.65
C ALA A 104 6.99 -6.90 -19.77
N GLU A 105 6.82 -8.20 -20.02
CA GLU A 105 5.83 -9.05 -19.34
C GLU A 105 5.95 -9.00 -17.81
N ASP A 106 7.14 -9.26 -17.30
CA ASP A 106 7.47 -9.23 -15.88
C ASP A 106 7.25 -7.84 -15.28
N LEU A 107 7.63 -6.79 -16.02
CA LEU A 107 7.51 -5.42 -15.54
C LEU A 107 6.05 -5.00 -15.44
N TRP A 108 5.23 -5.37 -16.41
CA TRP A 108 3.80 -5.10 -16.32
C TRP A 108 3.15 -5.88 -15.17
N THR A 109 3.59 -7.10 -14.89
CA THR A 109 3.13 -7.89 -13.75
C THR A 109 3.41 -7.14 -12.44
N TYR A 110 4.60 -6.56 -12.30
CA TYR A 110 4.94 -5.68 -11.18
C TYR A 110 4.12 -4.38 -11.18
N ALA A 111 3.90 -3.76 -12.33
CA ALA A 111 3.12 -2.53 -12.45
C ALA A 111 1.68 -2.73 -11.94
N VAL A 112 0.97 -3.76 -12.40
CA VAL A 112 -0.41 -4.01 -11.95
C VAL A 112 -0.48 -4.44 -10.48
N PHE A 113 0.52 -5.16 -9.98
CA PHE A 113 0.65 -5.49 -8.56
C PHE A 113 0.80 -4.23 -7.69
N SER A 114 1.71 -3.34 -8.03
CA SER A 114 1.94 -2.11 -7.25
C SER A 114 0.76 -1.14 -7.34
N ILE A 115 0.06 -1.06 -8.48
CA ILE A 115 -1.21 -0.34 -8.60
C ILE A 115 -2.27 -0.92 -7.66
N ALA A 116 -2.39 -2.25 -7.57
CA ALA A 116 -3.37 -2.91 -6.70
C ALA A 116 -3.20 -2.57 -5.23
N LEU A 117 -1.94 -2.45 -4.78
CA LEU A 117 -1.62 -2.05 -3.41
C LEU A 117 -1.83 -0.55 -3.19
N LEU A 118 -1.27 0.30 -4.05
CA LEU A 118 -1.04 1.72 -3.72
C LEU A 118 -2.15 2.66 -4.21
N ARG A 119 -2.91 2.31 -5.25
CA ARG A 119 -3.89 3.23 -5.85
C ARG A 119 -4.93 3.70 -4.83
N GLN A 120 -5.15 5.01 -4.76
CA GLN A 120 -6.13 5.66 -3.86
C GLN A 120 -5.92 5.34 -2.37
N LEU A 121 -4.71 4.93 -1.98
CA LEU A 121 -4.40 4.56 -0.60
C LEU A 121 -4.64 5.71 0.38
N ALA A 122 -4.29 6.93 -0.02
CA ALA A 122 -4.51 8.11 0.80
C ALA A 122 -5.98 8.28 1.18
N ARG A 123 -6.93 8.00 0.26
CA ARG A 123 -8.36 8.15 0.55
C ARG A 123 -8.84 7.17 1.63
N GLU A 124 -8.29 5.95 1.65
CA GLU A 124 -8.61 4.96 2.67
C GLU A 124 -7.99 5.32 4.04
N MET A 125 -6.78 5.89 4.04
CA MET A 125 -6.11 6.32 5.27
C MET A 125 -6.63 7.66 5.82
N ASP A 126 -7.07 8.57 4.94
CA ASP A 126 -7.57 9.90 5.31
C ASP A 126 -8.92 9.86 6.03
N PHE A 127 -9.60 8.70 6.03
CA PHE A 127 -10.72 8.40 6.91
C PHE A 127 -10.34 8.51 8.41
N TRP A 128 -9.05 8.30 8.72
CA TRP A 128 -8.54 8.23 10.08
C TRP A 128 -7.72 9.47 10.47
N LYS A 129 -7.97 9.96 11.68
CA LYS A 129 -7.04 10.76 12.47
C LYS A 129 -6.27 9.80 13.36
N ILE A 130 -4.97 9.69 13.12
CA ILE A 130 -4.08 8.74 13.80
C ILE A 130 -3.23 9.51 14.81
N THR A 131 -3.44 9.28 16.10
CA THR A 131 -2.65 9.91 17.18
C THR A 131 -1.58 8.94 17.66
N LEU A 132 -0.32 9.40 17.71
CA LEU A 132 0.83 8.59 18.09
C LEU A 132 1.22 8.78 19.56
N TRP A 133 1.73 7.72 20.16
CA TRP A 133 2.14 7.68 21.56
C TRP A 133 3.48 6.96 21.71
N SER A 134 4.28 7.43 22.66
CA SER A 134 5.52 6.77 23.06
C SER A 134 5.27 5.58 24.00
N ALA A 135 6.33 4.82 24.28
CA ALA A 135 6.28 3.74 25.26
C ALA A 135 5.98 4.22 26.69
N HIS A 136 6.27 5.48 27.00
CA HIS A 136 6.08 6.10 28.31
C HIS A 136 4.75 6.85 28.44
N ASP A 137 3.75 6.49 27.64
CA ASP A 137 2.43 7.12 27.66
C ASP A 137 2.46 8.63 27.37
N GLN A 138 3.41 9.08 26.53
CA GLN A 138 3.48 10.48 26.10
C GLN A 138 2.87 10.65 24.71
N PRO A 139 1.93 11.59 24.51
CA PRO A 139 1.38 11.86 23.19
C PRO A 139 2.43 12.54 22.31
N LEU A 140 2.67 12.00 21.12
CA LEU A 140 3.60 12.53 20.11
C LEU A 140 2.90 13.38 19.04
N GLY A 141 1.58 13.53 19.15
CA GLY A 141 0.73 14.27 18.22
C GLY A 141 0.11 13.39 17.14
N CYS A 142 -0.56 14.02 16.17
CA CYS A 142 -1.16 13.32 15.05
C CYS A 142 -0.11 12.98 13.99
N TRP A 143 -0.13 11.74 13.49
CA TRP A 143 0.62 11.37 12.30
C TRP A 143 0.14 12.21 11.11
N ALA A 144 1.09 12.65 10.30
CA ALA A 144 0.82 13.36 9.07
C ALA A 144 1.71 12.82 7.94
N PRO A 145 1.14 12.51 6.77
CA PRO A 145 1.88 11.85 5.69
C PRO A 145 3.05 12.69 5.18
N HIS A 146 2.95 14.02 5.16
CA HIS A 146 4.06 14.89 4.74
C HIS A 146 5.26 14.88 5.69
N LYS A 147 5.10 14.45 6.95
CA LYS A 147 6.20 14.33 7.93
C LYS A 147 6.81 12.93 7.96
N ALA A 148 5.99 11.91 7.73
CA ALA A 148 6.38 10.51 7.85
C ALA A 148 5.66 9.66 6.79
N ALA A 149 5.93 9.94 5.51
CA ALA A 149 5.30 9.29 4.37
C ALA A 149 5.56 7.77 4.29
N LYS A 150 6.66 7.31 4.92
CA LYS A 150 7.01 5.88 5.02
C LYS A 150 6.11 5.10 5.98
N GLY A 151 5.30 5.78 6.80
CA GLY A 151 4.36 5.14 7.71
C GLY A 151 4.59 5.45 9.19
N LEU A 152 3.72 4.90 10.03
CA LEU A 152 3.70 5.16 11.48
C LEU A 152 4.96 4.63 12.17
N ALA A 153 5.46 3.47 11.73
CA ALA A 153 6.67 2.82 12.26
C ALA A 153 7.96 3.63 12.09
N TRP A 154 7.93 4.64 11.21
CA TRP A 154 9.08 5.50 10.93
C TRP A 154 9.07 6.79 11.76
N VAL A 155 8.06 7.00 12.61
CA VAL A 155 8.03 8.14 13.53
C VAL A 155 8.86 7.81 14.76
N LYS A 156 9.89 8.61 15.00
CA LYS A 156 10.78 8.47 16.15
C LYS A 156 9.98 8.40 17.45
N GLU A 157 10.36 7.47 18.33
CA GLU A 157 9.74 7.25 19.66
C GLU A 157 8.29 6.76 19.66
N ALA A 158 7.61 6.69 18.50
CA ALA A 158 6.25 6.16 18.42
C ALA A 158 6.26 4.65 18.61
N GLN A 159 5.42 4.15 19.51
CA GLN A 159 5.25 2.73 19.82
C GLN A 159 3.79 2.29 19.75
N PHE A 160 2.86 3.21 19.93
CA PHE A 160 1.43 2.96 19.88
C PHE A 160 0.72 4.03 19.05
N TYR A 161 -0.47 3.68 18.55
CA TYR A 161 -1.35 4.62 17.89
C TYR A 161 -2.81 4.43 18.32
N ARG A 162 -3.59 5.50 18.22
CA ARG A 162 -5.04 5.51 18.41
C ARG A 162 -5.71 6.05 17.17
N LEU A 163 -6.84 5.47 16.82
CA LEU A 163 -7.67 5.86 15.69
C LEU A 163 -8.88 6.67 16.15
N GLU A 164 -9.12 7.79 15.50
CA GLU A 164 -10.34 8.59 15.59
C GLU A 164 -10.84 8.87 14.18
N ARG A 165 -12.15 8.98 13.99
CA ARG A 165 -12.69 9.40 12.70
C ARG A 165 -12.18 10.80 12.35
N ALA A 166 -11.62 10.96 11.15
CA ALA A 166 -11.20 12.26 10.68
C ALA A 166 -12.42 13.16 10.44
N THR A 167 -12.32 14.43 10.83
CA THR A 167 -13.39 15.43 10.62
C THR A 167 -13.21 16.21 9.32
N LEU A 168 -12.01 16.21 8.76
CA LEU A 168 -11.64 16.94 7.55
C LEU A 168 -10.88 16.00 6.62
N SER A 169 -11.24 15.99 5.34
CA SER A 169 -10.44 15.33 4.33
C SER A 169 -9.32 16.24 3.82
N ARG A 170 -8.13 15.68 3.67
CA ARG A 170 -6.92 16.34 3.16
C ARG A 170 -6.70 16.10 1.66
N GLY A 171 -7.65 15.47 0.97
CA GLY A 171 -7.54 15.11 -0.43
C GLY A 171 -6.68 13.87 -0.68
N ASP A 172 -6.39 13.59 -1.95
CA ASP A 172 -5.63 12.41 -2.37
C ASP A 172 -4.12 12.69 -2.40
N TRP A 173 -3.43 12.29 -1.33
CA TRP A 173 -1.97 12.35 -1.20
C TRP A 173 -1.30 11.01 -1.56
N THR A 174 -1.95 10.14 -2.33
CA THR A 174 -1.38 8.85 -2.78
C THR A 174 -0.03 9.00 -3.47
N PRO A 175 0.22 10.01 -4.34
CA PRO A 175 1.54 10.17 -4.98
C PRO A 175 2.70 10.34 -3.99
N LEU A 176 2.46 11.02 -2.86
CA LEU A 176 3.45 11.18 -1.80
C LEU A 176 3.81 9.82 -1.17
N MET A 177 2.81 8.97 -0.92
CA MET A 177 3.04 7.62 -0.41
C MET A 177 3.77 6.74 -1.41
N VAL A 178 3.36 6.79 -2.69
CA VAL A 178 4.01 6.03 -3.76
C VAL A 178 5.51 6.35 -3.78
N GLY A 179 5.87 7.64 -3.75
CA GLY A 179 7.28 8.05 -3.71
C GLY A 179 8.03 7.57 -2.47
N ALA A 180 7.36 7.43 -1.33
CA ALA A 180 7.97 6.99 -0.07
C ALA A 180 8.06 5.46 0.09
N LEU A 181 7.11 4.71 -0.48
CA LEU A 181 6.97 3.26 -0.29
C LEU A 181 7.62 2.45 -1.40
N MET A 182 7.74 3.00 -2.61
CA MET A 182 8.25 2.26 -3.76
C MET A 182 9.74 1.88 -3.59
N PRO A 183 10.11 0.61 -3.79
CA PRO A 183 11.51 0.18 -3.75
C PRO A 183 12.31 0.82 -4.88
N GLN A 184 13.53 1.27 -4.59
CA GLN A 184 14.40 1.92 -5.58
C GLN A 184 14.72 1.00 -6.78
N ALA A 185 14.98 -0.28 -6.52
CA ALA A 185 15.23 -1.26 -7.59
C ALA A 185 14.02 -1.36 -8.56
N ALA A 186 12.81 -1.31 -8.02
CA ALA A 186 11.60 -1.41 -8.82
C ALA A 186 11.25 -0.11 -9.55
N LEU A 187 11.50 1.05 -8.94
CA LEU A 187 11.42 2.34 -9.63
C LEU A 187 12.40 2.39 -10.81
N ASN A 188 13.66 2.00 -10.60
CA ASN A 188 14.66 1.96 -11.66
C ASN A 188 14.25 1.02 -12.80
N TRP A 189 13.58 -0.09 -12.48
CA TRP A 189 13.07 -1.02 -13.49
C TRP A 189 11.91 -0.42 -14.29
N LEU A 190 10.94 0.22 -13.63
CA LEU A 190 9.86 0.96 -14.29
C LEU A 190 10.41 2.06 -15.22
N TRP A 191 11.40 2.83 -14.74
CA TRP A 191 12.03 3.91 -15.52
C TRP A 191 12.69 3.45 -16.82
N ARG A 192 13.09 2.18 -16.93
CA ARG A 192 13.71 1.63 -18.14
C ARG A 192 12.72 1.37 -19.27
N GLU A 193 11.42 1.31 -18.97
CA GLU A 193 10.36 1.09 -19.95
C GLU A 193 9.33 2.23 -19.85
N PRO A 194 9.55 3.36 -20.56
CA PRO A 194 8.77 4.58 -20.41
C PRO A 194 7.26 4.40 -20.62
N GLU A 195 6.85 3.50 -21.52
CA GLU A 195 5.44 3.22 -21.79
C GLU A 195 4.73 2.59 -20.59
N VAL A 196 5.40 1.64 -19.93
CA VAL A 196 4.88 1.00 -18.72
C VAL A 196 4.83 2.01 -17.58
N PHE A 197 5.87 2.83 -17.44
CA PHE A 197 5.95 3.88 -16.43
C PHE A 197 4.84 4.92 -16.56
N ASP A 198 4.58 5.43 -17.77
CA ASP A 198 3.54 6.43 -18.02
C ASP A 198 2.15 5.90 -17.62
N VAL A 199 1.84 4.67 -18.02
CA VAL A 199 0.58 4.02 -17.66
C VAL A 199 0.49 3.80 -16.15
N TRP A 200 1.55 3.29 -15.53
CA TRP A 200 1.63 3.06 -14.09
C TRP A 200 1.43 4.34 -13.28
N GLN A 201 2.10 5.44 -13.66
CA GLN A 201 2.00 6.73 -12.99
C GLN A 201 0.59 7.30 -13.09
N LYS A 202 -0.01 7.27 -14.30
CA LYS A 202 -1.41 7.69 -14.52
C LYS A 202 -2.38 6.85 -13.69
N ALA A 203 -2.18 5.54 -13.65
CA ALA A 203 -2.97 4.60 -12.86
C ALA A 203 -2.75 4.71 -11.33
N LEU A 204 -1.80 5.51 -10.85
CA LEU A 204 -1.68 5.83 -9.43
C LEU A 204 -2.23 7.22 -9.07
N SER A 205 -2.22 8.14 -10.04
CA SER A 205 -2.53 9.56 -9.81
C SER A 205 -3.96 9.93 -10.20
N ARG A 206 -4.61 9.16 -11.08
CA ARG A 206 -5.97 9.44 -11.57
C ARG A 206 -7.02 8.55 -10.91
N PRO A 207 -8.28 9.01 -10.76
CA PRO A 207 -9.37 8.21 -10.20
C PRO A 207 -9.86 7.07 -11.12
N ASP A 208 -9.58 7.16 -12.42
CA ASP A 208 -9.91 6.15 -13.43
C ASP A 208 -8.68 5.36 -13.87
N LEU A 209 -8.89 4.11 -14.30
CA LEU A 209 -7.86 3.26 -14.89
C LEU A 209 -8.01 3.30 -16.41
N PRO A 210 -6.93 3.07 -17.18
CA PRO A 210 -7.08 2.79 -18.60
C PRO A 210 -8.09 1.66 -18.84
N GLU A 211 -8.96 1.80 -19.82
CA GLU A 211 -10.07 0.86 -20.09
C GLU A 211 -9.60 -0.58 -20.20
N TRP A 212 -8.43 -0.80 -20.80
CA TRP A 212 -7.87 -2.15 -20.97
C TRP A 212 -7.19 -2.71 -19.70
N ILE A 213 -6.85 -1.87 -18.72
CA ILE A 213 -6.37 -2.31 -17.40
C ILE A 213 -7.54 -2.59 -16.45
N GLN A 214 -8.62 -1.82 -16.55
CA GLN A 214 -9.75 -1.85 -15.63
C GLN A 214 -10.32 -3.25 -15.34
N PRO A 215 -10.46 -4.18 -16.32
CA PRO A 215 -10.92 -5.55 -16.08
C PRO A 215 -10.09 -6.32 -15.05
N LEU A 216 -8.79 -6.00 -14.91
CA LEU A 216 -7.93 -6.63 -13.92
C LEU A 216 -8.32 -6.27 -12.49
N PHE A 217 -9.00 -5.13 -12.29
CA PHE A 217 -9.28 -4.53 -10.98
C PHE A 217 -10.75 -4.62 -10.54
N LEU A 218 -11.63 -5.23 -11.34
CA LEU A 218 -13.03 -5.48 -10.96
C LEU A 218 -13.11 -6.36 -9.70
N ASP A 219 -14.03 -6.09 -8.79
CA ASP A 219 -14.20 -6.91 -7.59
C ASP A 219 -14.80 -8.29 -7.91
#